data_AF-A0A968G4D5-F1
#
_entry.id   AF-A0A968G4D5-F1
#
_cell.length_a   1.000
_cell.length_b   1.000
_cell.length_c   1.000
_cell.angle_alpha   90.00
_cell.angle_beta   90.00
_cell.angle_gamma   90.00
#
_symmetry.space_group_name_H-M   'P 1'
#
loop_
_entity.id
_entity.type
_entity.pdbx_description
1 polymer ?
#
loop_
_entity_poly.entity_id
_entity_poly.type
_entity_poly.pdbx_seq_one_letter_code
_entity_poly.pdbx_strand_id
1 'polypeptide(L)' 'MNLEYEQIEESFDDTTHIRTMTEQAVIPGRGVLLRTTVYSPHHLSVDVTFMPGAGTQEEAFEAVAP' A
#
# COMPACT_ATOMS: atom_id res chain seq x y z
N MET A 1 16.11 9.64 -3.65
CA MET A 1 14.87 9.43 -4.41
C MET A 1 13.79 9.27 -3.36
N ASN A 2 12.92 10.27 -3.21
CA ASN A 2 11.84 10.23 -2.24
C ASN A 2 10.65 9.58 -2.94
N LEU A 3 10.18 8.46 -2.41
CA LEU A 3 8.97 7.80 -2.89
C LEU A 3 7.80 8.40 -2.10
N GLU A 4 6.84 8.98 -2.81
CA GLU A 4 5.59 9.43 -2.23
C GLU A 4 4.65 8.23 -2.19
N TYR A 5 4.27 7.83 -0.98
CA TYR A 5 3.32 6.74 -0.76
C TYR A 5 1.94 7.34 -0.57
N GLU A 6 1.01 6.87 -1.38
CA GLU A 6 -0.41 7.18 -1.30
C GLU A 6 -1.15 5.99 -0.70
N GLN A 7 -2.05 6.26 0.25
CA GLN A 7 -2.88 5.25 0.87
C GLN A 7 -3.96 4.77 -0.11
N ILE A 8 -4.00 3.47 -0.40
CA ILE A 8 -5.02 2.84 -1.25
C ILE A 8 -6.18 2.33 -0.39
N GLU A 9 -5.84 1.64 0.70
CA GLU A 9 -6.81 0.95 1.54
C GLU A 9 -6.33 0.93 3.00
N GLU A 10 -7.28 1.08 3.92
CA GLU A 10 -7.10 0.76 5.32
C GLU A 10 -8.27 -0.07 5.80
N SER A 11 -7.96 -1.19 6.45
CA SER A 11 -8.95 -2.04 7.11
C SER A 11 -8.55 -2.27 8.56
N PHE A 12 -9.55 -2.24 9.44
CA PHE A 12 -9.40 -2.59 10.84
C PHE A 12 -10.37 -3.71 11.20
N ASP A 13 -9.87 -4.77 11.81
CA ASP A 13 -10.66 -5.87 12.33
C ASP A 13 -10.88 -5.70 13.83
N ASP A 14 -12.11 -5.39 14.24
CA ASP A 14 -12.50 -5.19 15.65
C ASP A 14 -12.39 -6.46 16.52
N THR A 15 -12.42 -7.65 15.90
CA THR A 15 -12.31 -8.92 16.64
C THR A 15 -10.85 -9.20 16.98
N THR A 16 -9.97 -9.08 15.99
CA THR A 16 -8.55 -9.42 16.15
C THR A 16 -7.68 -8.21 16.54
N HIS A 17 -8.24 -7.00 16.48
CA HIS A 17 -7.53 -5.73 16.66
C HIS A 17 -6.35 -5.57 15.69
N ILE A 18 -6.45 -6.20 14.52
CA ILE A 18 -5.45 -6.11 13.46
C ILE A 18 -5.86 -4.98 12.52
N ARG A 19 -4.91 -4.09 12.20
CA ARG A 19 -5.05 -3.07 11.16
C ARG A 19 -4.16 -3.43 9.98
N THR A 20 -4.71 -3.36 8.78
CA THR A 20 -3.95 -3.51 7.54
C THR A 20 -4.03 -2.21 6.76
N MET A 21 -2.88 -1.68 6.36
CA MET A 21 -2.77 -0.46 5.56
C MET A 21 -2.00 -0.78 4.29
N THR A 22 -2.61 -0.52 3.14
CA THR A 22 -2.00 -0.71 1.82
C THR A 22 -1.76 0.64 1.18
N GLU A 23 -0.55 0.84 0.70
CA GLU A 23 -0.09 2.07 0.08
C GLU A 23 0.59 1.79 -1.26
N GLN A 24 0.50 2.72 -2.21
CA GLN A 24 1.22 2.67 -3.48
C GLN A 24 2.25 3.79 -3.58
N ALA A 25 3.36 3.52 -4.27
CA ALA A 25 4.24 4.55 -4.77
C ALA A 25 4.53 4.30 -6.26
N VAL A 26 4.21 5.28 -7.11
CA VAL A 26 4.50 5.22 -8.54
C VAL A 26 5.99 5.48 -8.77
N ILE A 27 6.64 4.59 -9.53
CA ILE A 27 7.99 4.79 -10.03
C ILE A 27 7.91 5.15 -11.52
N PRO A 28 8.15 6.43 -11.87
CA PRO A 28 7.99 6.91 -13.24
C PRO A 28 8.73 6.04 -14.27
N GLY A 29 8.00 5.55 -15.27
CA GLY A 29 8.54 4.73 -16.36
C GLY A 29 9.01 3.33 -15.97
N ARG A 30 8.80 2.88 -14.72
CA ARG A 30 9.20 1.53 -14.27
C ARG A 30 8.02 0.68 -13.79
N GLY A 31 7.11 1.25 -13.00
CA GLY A 31 6.04 0.48 -12.39
C GLY A 31 5.58 1.09 -11.06
N VAL A 32 4.97 0.27 -10.21
CA VAL A 32 4.40 0.69 -8.92
C VAL A 32 4.97 -0.18 -7.81
N LEU A 33 5.26 0.41 -6.66
CA LEU A 33 5.53 -0.30 -5.42
C LEU A 33 4.25 -0.34 -4.59
N LEU A 34 3.80 -1.53 -4.25
CA LEU A 34 2.77 -1.74 -3.25
C LEU A 34 3.43 -2.05 -1.92
N ARG A 35 3.07 -1.31 -0.88
CA ARG A 35 3.46 -1.56 0.50
C ARG A 35 2.23 -1.94 1.29
N THR A 36 2.24 -3.11 1.92
CA THR A 36 1.20 -3.51 2.86
C THR A 36 1.81 -3.60 4.25
N THR A 37 1.26 -2.83 5.18
CA THR A 37 1.65 -2.85 6.59
C THR A 37 0.53 -3.48 7.41
N VAL A 38 0.87 -4.55 8.13
CA VAL A 38 -0.02 -5.20 9.10
C VAL A 38 0.43 -4.81 10.50
N TYR A 39 -0.42 -4.05 11.18
CA TYR A 39 -0.30 -3.73 12.60
C TYR A 39 -1.15 -4.73 13.38
N SER A 40 -0.52 -5.64 14.08
CA SER A 40 -1.20 -6.48 15.07
C SER A 40 -0.81 -6.01 16.48
N PRO A 41 -1.54 -6.45 17.53
CA PRO A 41 -1.20 -6.15 18.92
C PRO A 41 0.20 -6.63 19.34
N HIS A 42 0.78 -7.61 18.63
CA HIS A 42 2.02 -8.28 19.04
C HIS A 42 3.18 -8.07 18.06
N HIS A 43 2.90 -7.72 16.81
CA HIS A 43 3.91 -7.58 15.76
C HIS A 43 3.49 -6.56 14.70
N LEU A 44 4.49 -5.86 14.16
CA LEU A 44 4.38 -5.06 12.95
C LEU A 44 5.04 -5.84 11.81
N SER A 45 4.31 -6.08 10.73
CA SER A 45 4.85 -6.69 9.51
C SER A 45 4.69 -5.74 8.34
N VAL A 46 5.69 -5.68 7.47
CA VAL A 46 5.67 -4.89 6.23
C VAL A 46 6.10 -5.79 5.09
N ASP A 47 5.29 -5.82 4.04
CA ASP A 47 5.67 -6.43 2.77
C ASP A 47 5.65 -5.37 1.66
N VAL A 48 6.61 -5.44 0.75
CA VAL A 48 6.72 -4.53 -0.38
C VAL A 48 6.87 -5.33 -1.66
N THR A 49 5.90 -5.18 -2.56
CA THR A 49 5.88 -5.85 -3.86
C THR A 49 6.02 -4.83 -4.98
N PHE A 50 6.96 -5.06 -5.88
CA PHE A 50 7.13 -4.25 -7.09
C PHE A 50 6.36 -4.85 -8.26
N MET A 51 5.52 -4.04 -8.90
CA MET A 51 4.76 -4.40 -10.08
C MET A 51 5.28 -3.64 -11.31
N PRO A 52 6.00 -4.32 -12.23
CA PRO A 52 6.53 -3.67 -13.42
C PRO A 52 5.40 -3.31 -14.41
N GLY A 53 5.55 -2.20 -15.12
CA GLY A 53 4.68 -1.87 -16.27
C GLY A 53 3.24 -1.41 -15.96
N ALA A 54 2.82 -1.37 -14.69
CA ALA A 54 1.51 -0.87 -14.29
C ALA A 54 1.44 0.67 -14.13
N GLY A 55 2.58 1.37 -14.20
CA GLY A 55 2.72 2.80 -13.83
C GLY A 55 2.61 3.80 -14.99
N THR A 56 1.80 3.52 -16.02
CA THR A 56 1.47 4.53 -17.05
C THR A 56 0.38 5.51 -16.61
N GLN A 57 -0.28 5.26 -15.47
CA GLN A 57 -1.28 6.14 -14.87
C GLN A 57 -0.70 6.81 -13.62
N GLU A 58 -1.09 8.07 -13.36
CA GLU A 58 -0.67 8.83 -12.17
C GLU A 58 -1.03 8.11 -10.86
N GLU A 59 -2.05 7.24 -10.89
CA GLU A 59 -2.47 6.34 -9.82
C GLU A 59 -2.74 4.95 -10.43
N ALA A 60 -2.17 3.89 -9.85
CA ALA A 60 -2.35 2.52 -10.38
C ALA A 60 -3.53 1.79 -9.73
N PHE A 61 -3.88 2.20 -8.51
CA PHE A 61 -5.08 1.81 -7.79
C PHE A 61 -5.79 3.06 -7.32
N GLU A 62 -7.11 3.03 -7.38
CA GLU A 62 -7.99 4.07 -6.85
C GLU A 62 -8.18 3.83 -5.35
N ALA A 63 -8.05 4.88 -4.53
CA ALA A 63 -8.30 4.79 -3.10
C ALA A 63 -9.78 4.43 -2.84
N VAL A 64 -10.01 3.36 -2.09
CA VAL A 64 -11.38 3.00 -1.68
C VAL A 64 -11.77 3.92 -0.53
N ALA A 65 -12.70 4.84 -0.78
CA ALA A 65 -13.24 5.73 0.25
C ALA A 65 -13.91 4.91 1.38
N PRO A 66 -13.78 5.35 2.65
CA PRO A 66 -14.37 4.67 3.81
C PRO A 66 -15.89 4.71 3.85
#